data_AF-A0A530YE76-F1
#
_entry.id   AF-A0A530YE76-F1
#
_cell.length_a   1.000
_cell.length_b   1.000
_cell.length_c   1.000
_cell.angle_alpha   90.00
_cell.angle_beta   90.00
_cell.angle_gamma   90.00
#
_symmetry.space_group_name_H-M   'P 1'
#
loop_
_entity.id
_entity.type
_entity.pdbx_description
1 polymer ?
#
loop_
_entity_poly.entity_id
_entity_poly.type
_entity_poly.pdbx_seq_one_letter_code
_entity_poly.pdbx_strand_id
1 'polypeptide(L)'
;MLDRRLGKLSTRRVPAEAIEEMLELYRHRYLGWNVKHFHEHLLRDHDFSWGYTFIKTQLHAAGLVERAKRRGAHRRKRERKPCEGM
;
A
#
# COMPACT_ATOMS: atom_id res chain seq x y z
N MET A 1 19.69 31.86 4.10
CA MET A 1 20.33 30.75 4.83
C MET A 1 19.76 29.46 4.25
N LEU A 2 20.53 28.68 3.49
CA LEU A 2 20.05 27.52 2.74
C LEU A 2 20.10 26.27 3.64
N ASP A 3 18.96 25.63 3.87
CA ASP A 3 18.85 24.42 4.68
C ASP A 3 19.64 23.26 4.04
N ARG A 4 20.65 22.74 4.75
CA ARG A 4 21.55 21.66 4.32
C ARG A 4 21.21 20.31 4.97
N ARG A 5 19.97 20.10 5.46
CA ARG A 5 19.62 18.90 6.23
C ARG A 5 19.10 17.73 5.38
N LEU A 6 19.02 17.89 4.06
CA LEU A 6 18.55 16.87 3.10
C LEU A 6 19.69 16.09 2.41
N GLY A 7 20.87 15.98 3.02
CA GLY A 7 22.07 15.51 2.34
C GLY A 7 22.53 14.07 2.62
N LYS A 8 21.89 13.32 3.54
CA LYS A 8 22.28 11.93 3.81
C LYS A 8 21.10 11.01 3.59
N LEU A 9 21.11 10.33 2.44
CA LEU A 9 20.30 9.13 2.22
C LEU A 9 20.71 8.13 3.31
N SER A 10 19.82 7.89 4.27
CA SER A 10 20.09 6.97 5.38
C SER A 10 20.46 5.59 4.82
N THR A 11 21.56 5.01 5.28
CA THR A 11 22.01 3.65 4.90
C THR A 11 20.98 2.57 5.28
N ARG A 12 20.03 2.91 6.14
CA ARG A 12 18.88 2.06 6.50
C ARG A 12 17.73 2.12 5.50
N ARG A 13 17.80 3.03 4.52
CA ARG A 13 16.80 3.16 3.47
C ARG A 13 16.97 1.96 2.53
N VAL A 14 15.85 1.31 2.24
CA VAL A 14 15.79 0.27 1.22
C VAL A 14 16.42 0.80 -0.08
N PRO A 15 17.37 0.09 -0.71
CA PRO A 15 17.98 0.52 -1.95
C PRO A 15 16.89 0.73 -3.01
N ALA A 16 17.02 1.80 -3.80
CA ALA A 16 16.03 2.13 -4.83
C ALA A 16 15.87 1.00 -5.85
N GLU A 17 16.97 0.30 -6.17
CA GLU A 17 16.99 -0.86 -7.07
C GLU A 17 16.04 -1.98 -6.60
N ALA A 18 16.04 -2.30 -5.30
CA ALA A 18 15.15 -3.32 -4.76
C ALA A 18 13.67 -2.89 -4.78
N ILE A 19 13.42 -1.58 -4.65
CA ILE A 19 12.06 -1.04 -4.79
C ILE A 19 11.59 -1.18 -6.24
N GLU A 20 12.44 -0.85 -7.20
CA GLU A 20 12.13 -1.00 -8.63
C GLU A 20 11.86 -2.46 -8.98
N GLU A 21 12.72 -3.39 -8.55
CA GLU A 21 12.53 -4.82 -8.75
C GLU A 21 11.19 -5.31 -8.18
N MET A 22 10.83 -4.88 -6.96
CA MET A 22 9.54 -5.20 -6.34
C MET A 22 8.35 -4.65 -7.16
N LEU A 23 8.47 -3.43 -7.72
CA LEU A 23 7.42 -2.83 -8.55
C LEU A 23 7.29 -3.53 -9.90
N GLU A 24 8.41 -3.89 -10.52
CA GLU A 24 8.43 -4.68 -11.76
C GLU A 24 7.83 -6.06 -11.55
N LEU A 25 8.20 -6.74 -10.47
CA LEU A 25 7.62 -8.03 -10.09
C LEU A 25 6.09 -7.93 -9.94
N TYR A 26 5.60 -6.87 -9.30
CA TYR A 26 4.16 -6.62 -9.19
C TYR A 26 3.53 -6.39 -10.56
N ARG A 27 4.15 -5.58 -11.43
CA ARG A 27 3.63 -5.24 -12.76
C ARG A 27 3.58 -6.44 -13.69
N HIS A 28 4.62 -7.29 -13.67
CA HIS A 28 4.77 -8.40 -14.59
C HIS A 28 4.03 -9.67 -14.15
N ARG A 29 4.01 -9.95 -12.84
CA ARG A 29 3.54 -11.26 -12.32
C ARG A 29 2.29 -11.16 -11.46
N TYR A 30 2.05 -10.03 -10.78
CA TYR A 30 0.99 -9.90 -9.77
C TYR A 30 0.06 -8.71 -10.00
N LEU A 31 -0.09 -8.28 -11.26
CA LEU A 31 -0.93 -7.14 -11.60
C LEU A 31 -2.38 -7.39 -11.15
N GLY A 32 -2.92 -6.49 -10.32
CA GLY A 32 -4.28 -6.60 -9.79
C GLY A 32 -4.43 -7.45 -8.53
N TRP A 33 -3.34 -7.98 -7.97
CA TRP A 33 -3.40 -8.69 -6.69
C TRP A 33 -3.70 -7.77 -5.51
N ASN A 34 -4.26 -8.35 -4.45
CA ASN A 34 -4.37 -7.63 -3.19
C ASN A 34 -2.97 -7.41 -2.59
N VAL A 35 -2.70 -6.19 -2.11
CA VAL A 35 -1.44 -5.83 -1.43
C VAL A 35 -1.07 -6.81 -0.31
N LYS A 36 -2.07 -7.36 0.41
CA LYS A 36 -1.83 -8.34 1.47
C LYS A 36 -1.28 -9.66 0.88
N HIS A 37 -1.90 -10.18 -0.17
CA HIS A 37 -1.44 -11.41 -0.82
C HIS A 37 -0.06 -11.24 -1.44
N PHE A 38 0.21 -10.07 -2.02
CA PHE A 38 1.53 -9.73 -2.53
C PHE A 38 2.59 -9.70 -1.41
N HIS A 39 2.26 -9.10 -0.26
CA HIS A 39 3.15 -9.07 0.91
C HIS A 39 3.45 -10.47 1.45
N GLU A 40 2.44 -11.32 1.62
CA GLU A 40 2.63 -12.71 2.06
C GLU A 40 3.48 -13.51 1.06
N HIS A 41 3.31 -13.28 -0.24
CA HIS A 41 4.09 -13.94 -1.27
C HIS A 41 5.55 -13.46 -1.30
N LEU A 42 5.79 -12.17 -1.10
CA LEU A 42 7.13 -11.60 -1.00
C LEU A 42 7.93 -12.15 0.18
N LEU A 43 7.29 -12.36 1.33
CA LEU A 43 7.91 -13.02 2.48
C LEU A 43 8.21 -14.50 2.22
N ARG A 44 7.39 -15.18 1.43
CA ARG A 44 7.50 -16.63 1.21
C ARG A 44 8.47 -17.00 0.10
N ASP A 45 8.43 -16.28 -1.02
CA ASP A 45 9.09 -16.67 -2.28
C ASP A 45 10.30 -15.80 -2.60
N HIS A 46 10.36 -14.58 -2.06
CA HIS A 46 11.33 -13.56 -2.48
C HIS A 46 12.22 -13.01 -1.33
N ASP A 47 12.17 -13.60 -0.12
CA ASP A 47 12.95 -13.21 1.08
C ASP A 47 12.82 -11.72 1.51
N PHE A 48 11.84 -10.99 0.96
CA PHE A 48 11.63 -9.59 1.32
C PHE A 48 10.93 -9.50 2.69
N SER A 49 11.70 -9.21 3.73
CA SER A 49 11.18 -8.95 5.09
C SER A 49 10.70 -7.50 5.32
N TRP A 50 10.18 -6.82 4.29
CA TRP A 50 9.62 -5.48 4.46
C TRP A 50 8.24 -5.51 5.08
N GLY A 51 7.93 -4.49 5.89
CA GLY A 51 6.61 -4.35 6.49
C GLY A 51 5.53 -4.08 5.44
N TYR A 52 4.35 -4.66 5.63
CA TYR A 52 3.16 -4.44 4.80
C TYR A 52 2.91 -2.97 4.46
N THR A 53 3.04 -2.07 5.44
CA THR A 53 2.82 -0.62 5.28
C THR A 53 3.78 0.02 4.28
N PHE A 54 5.03 -0.45 4.23
CA PHE A 54 6.03 0.04 3.27
C PHE A 54 5.62 -0.37 1.86
N ILE A 55 5.37 -1.66 1.63
CA ILE A 55 4.97 -2.20 0.32
C ILE A 55 3.70 -1.53 -0.19
N LYS A 56 2.70 -1.39 0.68
CA LYS A 56 1.46 -0.66 0.38
C LYS A 56 1.73 0.77 -0.07
N THR A 57 2.61 1.47 0.62
CA THR A 57 2.95 2.87 0.31
C THR A 57 3.66 2.97 -1.03
N GLN A 58 4.61 2.07 -1.31
CA GLN A 58 5.33 2.02 -2.58
C GLN A 58 4.41 1.70 -3.76
N LEU A 59 3.51 0.72 -3.62
CA LEU A 59 2.52 0.38 -4.65
C LEU A 59 1.54 1.52 -4.93
N HIS A 60 1.10 2.24 -3.89
CA HIS A 60 0.27 3.43 -4.07
C HIS A 60 1.04 4.60 -4.68
N ALA A 61 2.32 4.79 -4.34
CA ALA A 61 3.17 5.82 -4.92
C ALA A 61 3.43 5.56 -6.41
N ALA A 62 3.59 4.29 -6.79
CA ALA A 62 3.71 3.85 -8.17
C ALA A 62 2.37 3.84 -8.95
N GLY A 63 1.24 4.11 -8.30
CA GLY A 63 -0.08 4.10 -8.94
C GLY A 63 -0.59 2.71 -9.33
N LEU A 64 0.07 1.64 -8.88
CA LEU A 64 -0.28 0.25 -9.21
C LEU A 64 -1.49 -0.28 -8.44
N VAL A 65 -1.85 0.40 -7.34
CA VAL A 65 -3.01 0.06 -6.51
C VAL A 65 -3.85 1.30 -6.29
N GLU A 66 -5.12 1.21 -6.66
CA GLU A 66 -6.08 2.28 -6.41
C GLU A 66 -6.27 2.50 -4.90
N ARG A 67 -6.23 3.77 -4.49
CA ARG A 67 -6.59 4.13 -3.13
C ARG A 67 -8.09 4.00 -2.96
N ALA A 68 -8.51 3.11 -2.05
CA ALA A 68 -9.91 3.02 -1.67
C ALA A 68 -10.43 4.39 -1.22
N LYS A 69 -11.63 4.76 -1.69
CA LYS A 69 -12.29 6.00 -1.28
C LYS A 69 -12.41 6.03 0.24
N ARG A 70 -12.02 7.15 0.85
CA ARG A 70 -12.12 7.36 2.29
C ARG A 70 -13.56 7.12 2.73
N ARG A 71 -13.77 6.17 3.65
CA ARG A 71 -15.09 5.98 4.27
C ARG A 71 -15.45 7.25 5.04
N GLY A 72 -16.72 7.68 4.95
CA GLY A 72 -17.20 8.87 5.64
C GLY A 72 -16.82 8.86 7.12
N ALA A 73 -16.47 10.02 7.67
CA ALA A 73 -15.92 10.16 9.02
C ALA A 73 -16.85 9.60 10.11
N HIS A 74 -18.15 9.56 9.86
CA HIS A 74 -19.15 9.02 10.78
C HIS A 74 -20.03 7.98 10.08
N ARG A 75 -20.46 6.96 10.83
CA ARG A 75 -21.44 5.98 10.36
C ARG A 75 -22.77 6.69 10.16
N ARG A 76 -23.26 6.76 8.92
CA ARG A 76 -24.61 7.30 8.65
C ARG A 76 -25.63 6.35 9.25
N LYS A 77 -26.57 6.90 10.04
CA LYS A 77 -27.70 6.16 10.60
C LYS A 77 -28.56 5.68 9.43
N ARG A 78 -28.87 4.38 9.39
CA ARG A 78 -29.81 3.81 8.42
C ARG A 78 -31.22 4.22 8.82
N GLU A 79 -32.07 4.49 7.84
CA GLU A 79 -33.50 4.66 8.10
C GLU A 79 -34.07 3.41 8.76
N ARG A 80 -35.05 3.59 9.64
CA ARG A 80 -35.73 2.45 10.24
C ARG A 80 -36.45 1.70 9.12
N LYS A 81 -36.38 0.37 9.13
CA LYS A 81 -37.24 -0.43 8.25
C LYS A 81 -38.70 -0.06 8.55
N PRO A 82 -39.56 0.07 7.52
CA PRO A 82 -40.99 0.29 7.75
C PRO A 82 -41.55 -0.87 8.60
N CYS A 83 -42.40 -0.55 9.56
CA CYS A 83 -43.17 -1.57 10.25
C CYS A 83 -44.26 -2.05 9.29
N GLU A 84 -44.13 -3.27 8.78
CA GLU A 84 -45.24 -3.92 8.08
C GLU A 84 -46.32 -4.25 9.11
N GLY A 85 -47.48 -3.59 9.04
CA GLY A 85 -48.66 -3.95 9.85
C GLY A 85 -49.15 -2.94 10.92
N MET A 86 -48.73 -1.67 10.89
CA MET A 86 -49.40 -0.57 11.60
C MET A 86 -49.52 0.67 10.73
#